data_AF-A0A2D8LB02-F1
#
_entry.id   AF-A0A2D8LB02-F1
#
_cell.length_a   1.000
_cell.length_b   1.000
_cell.length_c   1.000
_cell.angle_alpha   90.00
_cell.angle_beta   90.00
_cell.angle_gamma   90.00
#
_symmetry.space_group_name_H-M   'P 1'
#
loop_
_entity.id
_entity.type
_entity.pdbx_description
1 polymer ?
#
loop_
_entity_poly.entity_id
_entity_poly.type
_entity_poly.pdbx_seq_one_letter_code
_entity_poly.pdbx_strand_id
1 'polypeptide(L)'
;MSDSTRDRDTGAELIARLAARVAEARKARGLPRRVLSELSGVSPRYLAQLEAGEGNISIRLLERVATALNLKVENLIAEELPMDHDVQRLVALFRQAPDDVQQRVRSILAPENPKLMRAGRICLIGLRGAGKSTLGRMAGEALKIPFVELNKDIEAHNEMPLSEIMALYGEEGYREMEAEALERVSARHDRIILAVAGVIVAEKTTYARLLERFHTVWLKTSPAEHMQRVRAQGDVRPMQGNPAAMAQLKSLLEGRKPLYEKAEAQLNTSNRTVRSSLNDLLAIVASRGFLDRGEG
;
A
#
# COMPACT_ATOMS: atom_id res chain seq x y z
N MET A 1 15.92 -7.76 -27.12
CA MET A 1 15.13 -8.95 -27.48
C MET A 1 14.05 -9.30 -26.44
N SER A 2 13.76 -8.46 -25.44
CA SER A 2 12.87 -8.78 -24.30
C SER A 2 11.46 -8.19 -24.37
N ASP A 3 11.20 -7.25 -25.27
CA ASP A 3 9.91 -6.52 -25.34
C ASP A 3 8.88 -7.23 -26.24
N SER A 4 9.34 -7.80 -27.36
CA SER A 4 8.47 -8.49 -28.34
C SER A 4 7.98 -9.87 -27.90
N THR A 5 8.53 -10.41 -26.80
CA THR A 5 8.08 -11.66 -26.17
C THR A 5 6.98 -11.42 -25.14
N ARG A 6 6.99 -10.30 -24.41
CA ARG A 6 5.91 -9.95 -23.47
C ARG A 6 4.65 -9.52 -24.19
N ASP A 7 4.78 -8.71 -25.24
CA ASP A 7 3.64 -8.23 -26.04
C ASP A 7 2.91 -9.37 -26.77
N ARG A 8 3.64 -10.41 -27.17
CA ARG A 8 3.06 -11.63 -27.76
C ARG A 8 2.28 -12.47 -26.76
N ASP A 9 2.68 -12.44 -25.48
CA ASP A 9 2.06 -13.20 -24.40
C ASP A 9 0.71 -12.57 -24.00
N THR A 10 0.69 -11.23 -23.82
CA THR A 10 -0.52 -10.47 -23.46
C THR A 10 -1.60 -10.57 -24.55
N GLY A 11 -1.21 -10.49 -25.83
CA GLY A 11 -2.13 -10.62 -26.95
C GLY A 11 -2.78 -12.00 -27.05
N ALA A 12 -2.00 -13.06 -26.81
CA ALA A 12 -2.50 -14.43 -26.82
C ALA A 12 -3.48 -14.68 -25.66
N GLU A 13 -3.18 -14.15 -24.47
CA GLU A 13 -4.05 -14.26 -23.29
C GLU A 13 -5.39 -13.54 -23.49
N LEU A 14 -5.37 -12.35 -24.11
CA LEU A 14 -6.59 -11.61 -24.45
C LEU A 14 -7.47 -12.41 -25.43
N ILE A 15 -6.89 -13.01 -26.47
CA ILE A 15 -7.62 -13.81 -27.46
C ILE A 15 -8.24 -15.05 -26.80
N ALA A 16 -7.49 -15.75 -25.94
CA ALA A 16 -7.99 -16.91 -25.21
C ALA A 16 -9.17 -16.57 -24.29
N ARG A 17 -9.08 -15.44 -23.58
CA ARG A 17 -10.16 -14.94 -22.69
C ARG A 17 -11.41 -14.57 -23.48
N LEU A 18 -11.23 -13.86 -24.58
CA LEU A 18 -12.32 -13.48 -25.49
C LEU A 18 -13.04 -14.72 -26.04
N ALA A 19 -12.28 -15.72 -26.48
CA ALA A 19 -12.80 -16.99 -26.99
C ALA A 19 -13.69 -17.70 -25.97
N ALA A 20 -13.18 -17.84 -24.74
CA ALA A 20 -13.91 -18.47 -23.63
C ALA A 20 -15.22 -17.75 -23.33
N ARG A 21 -15.20 -16.41 -23.25
CA ARG A 21 -16.39 -15.61 -22.95
C ARG A 21 -17.45 -15.64 -24.02
N VAL A 22 -17.06 -15.60 -25.30
CA VAL A 22 -18.01 -15.74 -26.41
C VAL A 22 -18.66 -17.12 -26.38
N ALA A 23 -17.88 -18.17 -26.14
CA ALA A 23 -18.39 -19.53 -26.04
C ALA A 23 -19.34 -19.72 -24.85
N GLU A 24 -18.99 -19.18 -23.68
CA GLU A 24 -19.77 -19.24 -22.46
C GLU A 24 -21.08 -18.44 -22.58
N ALA A 25 -21.02 -17.18 -23.03
CA ALA A 25 -22.20 -16.35 -23.23
C ALA A 25 -23.18 -16.98 -24.22
N ARG A 26 -22.67 -17.61 -25.29
CA ARG A 26 -23.50 -18.33 -26.24
C ARG A 26 -24.18 -19.55 -25.58
N LYS A 27 -23.43 -20.35 -24.82
CA LYS A 27 -23.95 -21.54 -24.12
C LYS A 27 -24.97 -21.17 -23.04
N ALA A 28 -24.71 -20.14 -22.25
CA ALA A 28 -25.61 -19.64 -21.20
C ALA A 28 -26.99 -19.21 -21.77
N ARG A 29 -27.01 -18.74 -23.02
CA ARG A 29 -28.23 -18.37 -23.74
C ARG A 29 -28.87 -19.53 -24.52
N GLY A 30 -28.31 -20.75 -24.43
CA GLY A 30 -28.79 -21.92 -25.17
C GLY A 30 -28.66 -21.79 -26.70
N LEU A 31 -27.80 -20.89 -27.20
CA LEU A 31 -27.71 -20.60 -28.62
C LEU A 31 -26.78 -21.60 -29.33
N PRO A 32 -27.25 -22.33 -30.35
CA PRO A 32 -26.34 -23.06 -31.23
C PRO A 32 -25.53 -22.07 -32.08
N ARG A 33 -24.28 -22.42 -32.42
CA ARG A 33 -23.37 -21.53 -33.18
C ARG A 33 -23.97 -21.00 -34.49
N ARG A 34 -24.81 -21.80 -35.15
CA ARG A 34 -25.53 -21.40 -36.37
C ARG A 34 -26.48 -20.23 -36.11
N VAL A 35 -27.22 -20.25 -35.01
CA VAL A 35 -28.15 -19.16 -34.66
C VAL A 35 -27.38 -17.89 -34.29
N LEU A 36 -26.26 -18.00 -33.58
CA LEU A 36 -25.39 -16.85 -33.33
C LEU A 36 -24.79 -16.28 -34.62
N SER A 37 -24.46 -17.14 -35.58
CA SER A 37 -23.98 -16.74 -36.91
C SER A 37 -25.03 -15.92 -37.65
N GLU A 38 -26.28 -16.37 -37.65
CA GLU A 38 -27.41 -15.66 -38.29
C GLU A 38 -27.66 -14.30 -37.61
N LEU A 39 -27.65 -14.24 -36.27
CA LEU A 39 -27.88 -13.00 -35.51
C LEU A 39 -26.75 -11.98 -35.63
N SER A 40 -25.49 -12.43 -35.61
CA SER A 40 -24.32 -11.55 -35.70
C SER A 40 -23.93 -11.25 -37.15
N GLY A 41 -24.36 -12.09 -38.11
CA GLY A 41 -23.90 -12.13 -39.50
C GLY A 41 -22.40 -12.42 -39.67
N VAL A 42 -21.81 -13.11 -38.69
CA VAL A 42 -20.44 -13.67 -38.74
C VAL A 42 -20.54 -15.13 -39.17
N SER A 43 -19.67 -15.62 -40.04
CA SER A 43 -19.80 -16.99 -40.56
C SER A 43 -19.65 -18.06 -39.46
N PRO A 44 -20.32 -19.23 -39.57
CA PRO A 44 -20.23 -20.28 -38.56
C PRO A 44 -18.80 -20.81 -38.36
N ARG A 45 -18.02 -20.86 -39.46
CA ARG A 45 -16.60 -21.25 -39.45
C ARG A 45 -15.77 -20.25 -38.65
N TYR A 46 -16.01 -18.96 -38.84
CA TYR A 46 -15.27 -17.91 -38.15
C TYR A 46 -15.62 -17.85 -36.66
N LEU A 47 -16.89 -18.08 -36.29
CA LEU A 47 -17.29 -18.23 -34.88
C LEU A 47 -16.64 -19.45 -34.22
N ALA A 48 -16.48 -20.56 -34.95
CA ALA A 48 -15.79 -21.74 -34.43
C ALA A 48 -14.30 -21.45 -34.16
N GLN A 49 -13.63 -20.71 -35.05
CA GLN A 49 -12.24 -20.27 -34.86
C GLN A 49 -12.12 -19.29 -33.69
N LEU A 50 -13.02 -18.31 -33.60
CA LEU A 50 -13.09 -17.36 -32.49
C LEU A 50 -13.23 -18.08 -31.15
N GLU A 51 -14.16 -19.02 -31.02
CA GLU A 51 -14.36 -19.79 -29.78
C GLU A 51 -13.22 -20.79 -29.48
N ALA A 52 -12.40 -21.12 -30.47
CA ALA A 52 -11.19 -21.93 -30.30
C ALA A 52 -9.97 -21.09 -29.88
N GLY A 53 -10.09 -19.76 -29.83
CA GLY A 53 -8.96 -18.85 -29.59
C GLY A 53 -8.04 -18.71 -30.80
N GLU A 54 -8.52 -19.05 -32.00
CA GLU A 54 -7.75 -19.00 -33.22
C GLU A 54 -8.07 -17.73 -34.02
N GLY A 55 -7.03 -16.92 -34.26
CA GLY A 55 -7.09 -15.77 -35.15
C GLY A 55 -7.59 -14.47 -34.51
N ASN A 56 -7.45 -13.39 -35.26
CA ASN A 56 -7.78 -12.04 -34.79
C ASN A 56 -9.16 -11.62 -35.31
N ILE A 57 -10.02 -11.15 -34.41
CA ILE A 57 -11.30 -10.55 -34.75
C ILE A 57 -11.21 -9.03 -34.85
N SER A 58 -11.81 -8.46 -35.90
CA SER A 58 -11.93 -7.00 -35.98
C SER A 58 -12.95 -6.50 -34.95
N ILE A 59 -12.69 -5.32 -34.40
CA ILE A 59 -13.57 -4.69 -33.39
C ILE A 59 -15.02 -4.61 -33.87
N ARG A 60 -15.24 -4.33 -35.18
CA ARG A 60 -16.58 -4.27 -35.80
C ARG A 60 -17.30 -5.63 -35.80
N LEU A 61 -16.58 -6.72 -36.05
CA LEU A 61 -17.18 -8.07 -35.98
C LEU A 61 -17.46 -8.47 -34.53
N LEU A 62 -16.55 -8.09 -33.62
CA LEU A 62 -16.72 -8.34 -32.20
C LEU A 62 -17.95 -7.61 -31.63
N GLU A 63 -18.17 -6.35 -32.01
CA GLU A 63 -19.35 -5.57 -31.62
C GLU A 63 -20.66 -6.22 -32.09
N ARG A 64 -20.68 -6.77 -33.30
CA ARG A 64 -21.84 -7.51 -33.84
C ARG A 64 -22.11 -8.80 -33.07
N VAL A 65 -21.05 -9.53 -32.69
CA VAL A 65 -21.16 -10.73 -31.87
C VAL A 65 -21.65 -10.38 -30.45
N ALA A 66 -21.11 -9.33 -29.84
CA ALA A 66 -21.54 -8.85 -28.54
C ALA A 66 -23.03 -8.45 -28.54
N THR A 67 -23.44 -7.68 -29.55
CA THR A 67 -24.84 -7.28 -29.75
C THR A 67 -25.76 -8.48 -29.92
N ALA A 68 -25.36 -9.48 -30.72
CA ALA A 68 -26.13 -10.72 -30.89
C ALA A 68 -26.24 -11.55 -29.60
N LEU A 69 -25.26 -11.43 -28.70
CA LEU A 69 -25.26 -12.05 -27.37
C LEU A 69 -25.95 -11.19 -26.31
N ASN A 70 -26.45 -9.99 -26.68
CA ASN A 70 -26.99 -8.98 -25.78
C ASN A 70 -26.01 -8.60 -24.66
N LEU A 71 -24.74 -8.42 -25.02
CA LEU A 71 -23.66 -7.98 -24.16
C LEU A 71 -23.02 -6.71 -24.71
N LYS A 72 -22.41 -5.91 -23.83
CA LYS A 72 -21.50 -4.85 -24.25
C LYS A 72 -20.17 -5.46 -24.69
N VAL A 73 -19.53 -4.85 -25.70
CA VAL A 73 -18.22 -5.30 -26.19
C VAL A 73 -17.16 -5.29 -25.08
N GLU A 74 -17.23 -4.30 -24.18
CA GLU A 74 -16.39 -4.14 -23.00
C GLU A 74 -16.40 -5.41 -22.13
N ASN A 75 -17.56 -6.06 -21.95
CA ASN A 75 -17.68 -7.26 -21.12
C ASN A 75 -16.94 -8.46 -21.72
N LEU A 76 -16.73 -8.48 -23.04
CA LEU A 76 -16.01 -9.56 -23.71
C LEU A 76 -14.49 -9.40 -23.63
N ILE A 77 -14.00 -8.16 -23.45
CA ILE A 77 -12.56 -7.82 -23.46
C ILE A 77 -12.01 -7.41 -22.09
N ALA A 78 -12.88 -7.05 -21.14
CA ALA A 78 -12.47 -6.57 -19.82
C ALA A 78 -11.62 -7.60 -19.08
N GLU A 79 -10.68 -7.17 -18.25
CA GLU A 79 -9.91 -8.11 -17.44
C GLU A 79 -10.81 -8.85 -16.43
N GLU A 80 -11.81 -8.13 -15.89
CA GLU A 80 -12.82 -8.58 -14.91
C GLU A 80 -14.25 -8.19 -15.35
N LEU A 81 -15.27 -9.04 -15.11
CA LEU A 81 -16.67 -8.82 -15.51
C LEU A 81 -17.45 -7.95 -14.49
N PRO A 82 -18.52 -7.21 -14.90
CA PRO A 82 -19.40 -6.50 -13.97
C PRO A 82 -20.15 -7.46 -13.04
N MET A 83 -20.22 -7.13 -11.74
CA MET A 83 -20.58 -8.00 -10.60
C MET A 83 -21.71 -9.03 -10.81
N ASP A 84 -21.41 -10.28 -10.46
CA ASP A 84 -22.25 -11.51 -10.51
C ASP A 84 -23.63 -11.38 -9.80
N HIS A 85 -24.62 -12.18 -10.22
CA HIS A 85 -25.94 -12.32 -9.58
C HIS A 85 -25.84 -12.64 -8.08
N ASP A 86 -24.83 -13.40 -7.68
CA ASP A 86 -24.57 -13.71 -6.28
C ASP A 86 -24.20 -12.47 -5.46
N VAL A 87 -23.48 -11.52 -6.07
CA VAL A 87 -23.13 -10.24 -5.43
C VAL A 87 -24.39 -9.40 -5.22
N GLN A 88 -25.28 -9.36 -6.22
CA GLN A 88 -26.54 -8.62 -6.11
C GLN A 88 -27.40 -9.16 -4.96
N ARG A 89 -27.47 -10.49 -4.84
CA ARG A 89 -28.17 -11.17 -3.74
C ARG A 89 -27.54 -10.85 -2.38
N LEU A 90 -26.21 -10.85 -2.30
CA LEU A 90 -25.44 -10.47 -1.11
C LEU A 90 -25.75 -9.05 -0.63
N VAL A 91 -25.79 -8.09 -1.55
CA VAL A 91 -26.10 -6.68 -1.24
C VAL A 91 -27.53 -6.53 -0.70
N ALA A 92 -28.50 -7.25 -1.27
CA ALA A 92 -29.88 -7.22 -0.82
C ALA A 92 -30.05 -7.81 0.60
N LEU A 93 -29.43 -8.96 0.85
CA LEU A 93 -29.42 -9.61 2.17
C LEU A 93 -28.72 -8.74 3.22
N PHE A 94 -27.60 -8.10 2.86
CA PHE A 94 -26.84 -7.24 3.75
C PHE A 94 -27.67 -6.03 4.22
N ARG A 95 -28.40 -5.36 3.33
CA ARG A 95 -29.24 -4.19 3.69
C ARG A 95 -30.40 -4.54 4.63
N GLN A 96 -30.89 -5.77 4.58
CA GLN A 96 -32.04 -6.23 5.37
C GLN A 96 -31.63 -6.84 6.72
N ALA A 97 -30.34 -7.10 6.92
CA ALA A 97 -29.82 -7.67 8.16
C ALA A 97 -29.83 -6.64 9.31
N PRO A 98 -29.97 -7.08 10.57
CA PRO A 98 -29.77 -6.24 11.75
C PRO A 98 -28.38 -5.58 11.81
N ASP A 99 -28.26 -4.44 12.50
CA ASP A 99 -27.04 -3.63 12.53
C ASP A 99 -25.79 -4.38 13.04
N ASP A 100 -25.95 -5.26 14.03
CA ASP A 100 -24.88 -6.10 14.57
C ASP A 100 -24.38 -7.15 13.56
N VAL A 101 -25.29 -7.70 12.77
CA VAL A 101 -24.98 -8.63 11.67
C VAL A 101 -24.30 -7.89 10.53
N GLN A 102 -24.78 -6.71 10.16
CA GLN A 102 -24.12 -5.86 9.16
C GLN A 102 -22.68 -5.50 9.58
N GLN A 103 -22.47 -5.19 10.86
CA GLN A 103 -21.14 -4.92 11.40
C GLN A 103 -20.22 -6.14 11.32
N ARG A 104 -20.70 -7.33 11.72
CA ARG A 104 -19.92 -8.59 11.61
C ARG A 104 -19.60 -8.96 10.17
N VAL A 105 -20.56 -8.83 9.25
CA VAL A 105 -20.34 -9.11 7.84
C VAL A 105 -19.33 -8.12 7.24
N ARG A 106 -19.39 -6.83 7.60
CA ARG A 106 -18.35 -5.86 7.22
C ARG A 106 -16.98 -6.22 7.75
N SER A 107 -16.85 -6.69 8.99
CA SER A 107 -15.55 -7.10 9.53
C SER A 107 -14.98 -8.37 8.90
N ILE A 108 -15.84 -9.25 8.37
CA ILE A 108 -15.44 -10.50 7.70
C ILE A 108 -15.12 -10.27 6.22
N LEU A 109 -15.95 -9.48 5.52
CA LEU A 109 -15.83 -9.22 4.08
C LEU A 109 -14.91 -8.06 3.74
N ALA A 110 -14.56 -7.20 4.71
CA ALA A 110 -13.48 -6.25 4.51
C ALA A 110 -12.17 -7.05 4.40
N PRO A 111 -11.44 -7.01 3.26
CA PRO A 111 -10.08 -7.56 3.21
C PRO A 111 -9.14 -6.89 4.24
N GLU A 112 -9.57 -5.75 4.79
CA GLU A 112 -8.81 -4.87 5.66
C GLU A 112 -9.55 -4.63 6.97
N ASN A 113 -9.34 -5.48 7.96
CA ASN A 113 -9.33 -4.95 9.32
C ASN A 113 -8.04 -4.10 9.41
N PRO A 114 -8.09 -2.77 9.63
CA PRO A 114 -6.89 -1.95 9.69
C PRO A 114 -5.89 -2.48 10.73
N LYS A 115 -6.38 -3.12 11.80
CA LYS A 115 -5.49 -3.81 12.75
C LYS A 115 -4.79 -5.02 12.13
N LEU A 116 -5.45 -5.83 11.30
CA LEU A 116 -4.81 -6.96 10.60
C LEU A 116 -3.84 -6.49 9.51
N MET A 117 -4.17 -5.41 8.79
CA MET A 117 -3.27 -4.80 7.79
C MET A 117 -1.99 -4.21 8.40
N ARG A 118 -2.11 -3.73 9.65
CA ARG A 118 -0.99 -3.26 10.47
C ARG A 118 -0.35 -4.35 11.32
N ALA A 119 -0.95 -5.53 11.46
CA ALA A 119 -0.61 -6.49 12.50
C ALA A 119 0.83 -6.99 12.36
N GLY A 120 1.64 -6.72 13.39
CA GLY A 120 3.05 -7.06 13.39
C GLY A 120 3.97 -6.00 12.79
N ARG A 121 3.44 -4.93 12.21
CA ARG A 121 4.20 -3.84 11.57
C ARG A 121 4.08 -2.56 12.40
N ILE A 122 5.17 -2.19 13.06
CA ILE A 122 5.26 -0.98 13.89
C ILE A 122 6.10 0.05 13.14
N CYS A 123 5.65 1.30 13.07
CA CYS A 123 6.43 2.41 12.51
C CYS A 123 6.68 3.50 13.56
N LEU A 124 7.95 3.82 13.78
CA LEU A 124 8.39 4.91 14.64
C LEU A 124 8.51 6.19 13.80
N ILE A 125 7.70 7.19 14.15
CA ILE A 125 7.71 8.51 13.50
C ILE A 125 8.17 9.59 14.48
N GLY A 126 8.64 10.72 13.95
CA GLY A 126 9.07 11.87 14.74
C GLY A 126 10.32 12.54 14.17
N LEU A 127 10.68 13.70 14.71
CA LEU A 127 11.85 14.44 14.23
C LEU A 127 13.18 13.68 14.46
N ARG A 128 14.21 14.08 13.72
CA ARG A 128 15.60 13.64 13.98
C ARG A 128 15.96 13.95 15.44
N GLY A 129 16.68 13.04 16.10
CA GLY A 129 16.98 13.15 17.53
C GLY A 129 15.87 12.64 18.49
N ALA A 130 14.69 12.26 17.98
CA ALA A 130 13.65 11.63 18.82
C ALA A 130 14.02 10.24 19.38
N GLY A 131 15.09 9.62 18.87
CA GLY A 131 15.55 8.30 19.32
C GLY A 131 15.01 7.11 18.52
N LYS A 132 14.38 7.33 17.36
CA LYS A 132 13.82 6.28 16.48
C LYS A 132 14.79 5.13 16.20
N SER A 133 16.00 5.44 15.74
CA SER A 133 17.01 4.43 15.38
C SER A 133 17.51 3.65 16.60
N THR A 134 17.66 4.32 17.75
CA THR A 134 18.13 3.69 18.99
C THR A 134 17.05 2.79 19.58
N LEU A 135 15.84 3.33 19.78
CA LEU A 135 14.73 2.57 20.36
C LEU A 135 14.22 1.48 19.42
N GLY A 136 14.17 1.73 18.11
CA GLY A 136 13.75 0.73 17.13
C GLY A 136 14.65 -0.49 17.10
N ARG A 137 15.98 -0.31 17.12
CA ARG A 137 16.93 -1.42 17.19
C ARG A 137 16.79 -2.23 18.47
N MET A 138 16.77 -1.55 19.62
CA MET A 138 16.65 -2.21 20.92
C MET A 138 15.30 -2.92 21.09
N ALA A 139 14.21 -2.33 20.57
CA ALA A 139 12.90 -2.96 20.56
C ALA A 139 12.87 -4.17 19.63
N GLY A 140 13.52 -4.09 18.46
CA GLY A 140 13.64 -5.21 17.52
C GLY A 140 14.39 -6.39 18.15
N GLU A 141 15.49 -6.13 18.85
CA GLU A 141 16.24 -7.15 19.62
C GLU A 141 15.38 -7.76 20.72
N ALA A 142 14.70 -6.94 21.53
CA ALA A 142 13.85 -7.40 22.64
C ALA A 142 12.65 -8.23 22.16
N LEU A 143 12.02 -7.84 21.05
CA LEU A 143 10.84 -8.48 20.49
C LEU A 143 11.17 -9.58 19.48
N LYS A 144 12.45 -9.74 19.11
CA LYS A 144 12.94 -10.64 18.05
C LYS A 144 12.27 -10.37 16.69
N ILE A 145 12.13 -9.09 16.34
CA ILE A 145 11.52 -8.62 15.10
C ILE A 145 12.55 -7.78 14.33
N PRO A 146 12.62 -7.89 12.99
CA PRO A 146 13.52 -7.05 12.18
C PRO A 146 13.30 -5.56 12.43
N PHE A 147 14.41 -4.81 12.52
CA PHE A 147 14.40 -3.36 12.54
C PHE A 147 14.98 -2.81 11.23
N VAL A 148 14.26 -1.90 10.58
CA VAL A 148 14.69 -1.25 9.34
C VAL A 148 14.58 0.27 9.48
N GLU A 149 15.58 0.97 8.97
CA GLU A 149 15.51 2.42 8.76
C GLU A 149 15.24 2.66 7.28
N LEU A 150 14.15 3.35 6.95
CA LEU A 150 13.71 3.52 5.56
C LEU A 150 14.79 4.17 4.70
N ASN A 151 15.51 5.17 5.24
CA ASN A 151 16.60 5.83 4.51
C ASN A 151 17.76 4.87 4.20
N LYS A 152 18.07 3.93 5.09
CA LYS A 152 19.11 2.92 4.82
C LYS A 152 18.65 1.91 3.78
N ASP A 153 17.36 1.58 3.76
CA ASP A 153 16.77 0.74 2.72
C ASP A 153 16.81 1.44 1.35
N ILE A 154 16.54 2.75 1.29
CA ILE A 154 16.70 3.57 0.08
C ILE A 154 18.17 3.58 -0.37
N GLU A 155 19.12 3.85 0.53
CA GLU A 155 20.56 3.88 0.21
C GLU A 155 21.05 2.53 -0.31
N ALA A 156 20.66 1.43 0.36
CA ALA A 156 21.04 0.08 -0.03
C ALA A 156 20.43 -0.33 -1.38
N HIS A 157 19.18 0.06 -1.66
CA HIS A 157 18.51 -0.28 -2.91
C HIS A 157 19.09 0.47 -4.12
N ASN A 158 19.53 1.72 -3.92
CA ASN A 158 20.12 2.55 -4.97
C ASN A 158 21.65 2.46 -5.03
N GLU A 159 22.28 1.70 -4.13
CA GLU A 159 23.73 1.62 -3.94
C GLU A 159 24.40 3.02 -3.84
N MET A 160 23.67 3.98 -3.26
CA MET A 160 24.01 5.40 -3.29
C MET A 160 23.69 6.05 -1.95
N PRO A 161 24.59 6.85 -1.36
CA PRO A 161 24.32 7.55 -0.10
C PRO A 161 23.24 8.61 -0.29
N LEU A 162 22.47 8.88 0.77
CA LEU A 162 21.34 9.80 0.70
C LEU A 162 21.75 11.21 0.27
N SER A 163 22.97 11.65 0.60
CA SER A 163 23.50 12.95 0.16
C SER A 163 23.65 13.04 -1.36
N GLU A 164 24.03 11.96 -2.03
CA GLU A 164 24.15 11.92 -3.49
C GLU A 164 22.78 11.83 -4.16
N ILE A 165 21.86 11.04 -3.59
CA ILE A 165 20.47 10.98 -4.05
C ILE A 165 19.86 12.40 -4.04
N MET A 166 20.03 13.12 -2.94
CA MET A 166 19.55 14.50 -2.81
C MET A 166 20.23 15.46 -3.79
N ALA A 167 21.51 15.27 -4.09
CA ALA A 167 22.26 16.11 -5.02
C ALA A 167 21.88 15.87 -6.49
N LEU A 168 21.58 14.62 -6.86
CA LEU A 168 21.27 14.23 -8.24
C LEU A 168 19.79 14.36 -8.58
N TYR A 169 18.90 13.97 -7.67
CA TYR A 169 17.46 13.84 -7.93
C TYR A 169 16.62 14.87 -7.16
N GLY A 170 17.24 15.65 -6.27
CA GLY A 170 16.55 16.64 -5.46
C GLY A 170 15.54 16.04 -4.48
N GLU A 171 14.71 16.90 -3.90
CA GLU A 171 13.69 16.47 -2.93
C GLU A 171 12.57 15.64 -3.58
N GLU A 172 12.20 15.94 -4.82
CA GLU A 172 11.09 15.23 -5.50
C GLU A 172 11.46 13.78 -5.78
N GLY A 173 12.64 13.53 -6.37
CA GLY A 173 13.11 12.16 -6.59
C GLY A 173 13.32 11.38 -5.28
N TYR A 174 13.79 12.05 -4.22
CA TYR A 174 13.83 11.42 -2.89
C TYR A 174 12.42 10.99 -2.41
N ARG A 175 11.39 11.81 -2.63
CA ARG A 175 10.02 11.49 -2.20
C ARG A 175 9.44 10.31 -2.97
N GLU A 176 9.72 10.21 -4.26
CA GLU A 176 9.34 9.05 -5.07
C GLU A 176 10.02 7.78 -4.54
N MET A 177 11.33 7.83 -4.29
CA MET A 177 12.09 6.73 -3.70
C MET A 177 11.61 6.38 -2.28
N GLU A 178 11.21 7.37 -1.48
CA GLU A 178 10.65 7.17 -0.13
C GLU A 178 9.31 6.41 -0.20
N ALA A 179 8.44 6.76 -1.15
CA ALA A 179 7.17 6.08 -1.37
C ALA A 179 7.38 4.63 -1.85
N GLU A 180 8.29 4.41 -2.82
CA GLU A 180 8.62 3.09 -3.32
C GLU A 180 9.27 2.20 -2.25
N ALA A 181 10.16 2.77 -1.44
CA ALA A 181 10.77 2.05 -0.33
C ALA A 181 9.74 1.62 0.72
N LEU A 182 8.76 2.48 1.03
CA LEU A 182 7.69 2.13 1.97
C LEU A 182 6.88 0.93 1.47
N GLU A 183 6.53 0.90 0.18
CA GLU A 183 5.80 -0.21 -0.45
C GLU A 183 6.64 -1.49 -0.44
N ARG A 184 7.92 -1.40 -0.86
CA ARG A 184 8.84 -2.53 -0.87
C ARG A 184 9.05 -3.15 0.52
N VAL A 185 9.29 -2.32 1.53
CA VAL A 185 9.47 -2.78 2.92
C VAL A 185 8.19 -3.41 3.45
N SER A 186 7.04 -2.81 3.15
CA SER A 186 5.73 -3.36 3.56
C SER A 186 5.45 -4.72 2.92
N ALA A 187 5.79 -4.90 1.65
CA ALA A 187 5.59 -6.16 0.93
C ALA A 187 6.54 -7.28 1.41
N ARG A 188 7.77 -6.93 1.81
CA ARG A 188 8.80 -7.91 2.21
C ARG A 188 8.64 -8.43 3.65
N HIS A 189 7.99 -7.66 4.52
CA HIS A 189 7.98 -7.96 5.95
C HIS A 189 6.58 -8.01 6.54
N ASP A 190 6.16 -9.18 6.99
CA ASP A 190 4.91 -9.31 7.73
C ASP A 190 5.05 -8.95 9.22
N ARG A 191 6.29 -8.92 9.75
CA ARG A 191 6.60 -8.40 11.09
C ARG A 191 7.86 -7.54 11.03
N ILE A 192 7.76 -6.29 11.46
CA ILE A 192 8.85 -5.31 11.37
C ILE A 192 8.67 -4.14 12.34
N ILE A 193 9.78 -3.57 12.76
CA ILE A 193 9.85 -2.21 13.30
C ILE A 193 10.52 -1.32 12.25
N LEU A 194 9.79 -0.37 11.70
CA LEU A 194 10.26 0.60 10.73
C LEU A 194 10.55 1.94 11.41
N ALA A 195 11.66 2.59 11.08
CA ALA A 195 11.90 3.98 11.38
C ALA A 195 11.97 4.79 10.08
N VAL A 196 11.19 5.87 10.01
CA VAL A 196 11.09 6.74 8.82
C VAL A 196 11.68 8.13 9.08
N ALA A 197 12.04 8.84 8.02
CA ALA A 197 12.47 10.23 8.13
C ALA A 197 11.35 11.10 8.72
N GLY A 198 11.72 12.13 9.49
CA GLY A 198 10.72 12.99 10.12
C GLY A 198 9.88 13.81 9.13
N VAL A 199 10.35 13.97 7.89
CA VAL A 199 9.69 14.78 6.86
C VAL A 199 8.52 14.06 6.18
N ILE A 200 8.48 12.72 6.24
CA ILE A 200 7.45 11.89 5.56
C ILE A 200 6.02 12.34 5.87
N VAL A 201 5.77 12.88 7.07
CA VAL A 201 4.45 13.35 7.50
C VAL A 201 3.92 14.53 6.69
N ALA A 202 4.80 15.27 6.01
CA ALA A 202 4.44 16.40 5.16
C ALA A 202 3.99 15.96 3.75
N GLU A 203 4.32 14.75 3.31
CA GLU A 203 3.84 14.18 2.07
C GLU A 203 2.55 13.38 2.34
N LYS A 204 1.42 13.90 1.83
CA LYS A 204 0.08 13.43 2.22
C LYS A 204 -0.17 11.98 1.82
N THR A 205 0.30 11.56 0.66
CA THR A 205 -0.07 10.28 0.04
C THR A 205 0.67 9.12 0.72
N THR A 206 1.98 9.23 0.83
CA THR A 206 2.89 8.30 1.50
C THR A 206 2.59 8.23 2.97
N TYR A 207 2.28 9.37 3.61
CA TYR A 207 1.91 9.33 5.04
C TYR A 207 0.56 8.64 5.26
N ALA A 208 -0.44 8.81 4.39
CA ALA A 208 -1.69 8.07 4.47
C ALA A 208 -1.45 6.55 4.36
N ARG A 209 -0.68 6.13 3.34
CA ARG A 209 -0.29 4.72 3.17
C ARG A 209 0.46 4.16 4.37
N LEU A 210 1.36 4.95 4.97
CA LEU A 210 2.08 4.56 6.19
C LEU A 210 1.13 4.34 7.35
N LEU A 211 0.15 5.23 7.55
CA LEU A 211 -0.87 5.09 8.59
C LEU A 211 -1.81 3.92 8.35
N GLU A 212 -2.04 3.54 7.10
CA GLU A 212 -2.85 2.37 6.73
C GLU A 212 -2.11 1.05 7.02
N ARG A 213 -0.81 0.99 6.70
CA ARG A 213 -0.02 -0.27 6.73
C ARG A 213 0.75 -0.53 8.04
N PHE A 214 0.91 0.47 8.91
CA PHE A 214 1.68 0.33 10.16
C PHE A 214 0.94 0.84 11.40
N HIS A 215 1.15 0.17 12.54
CA HIS A 215 0.89 0.74 13.85
C HIS A 215 1.93 1.83 14.13
N THR A 216 1.50 3.09 14.24
CA THR A 216 2.41 4.23 14.35
C THR A 216 2.61 4.68 15.79
N VAL A 217 3.88 4.87 16.16
CA VAL A 217 4.28 5.46 17.45
C VAL A 217 5.05 6.75 17.18
N TRP A 218 4.46 7.87 17.59
CA TRP A 218 5.15 9.15 17.55
C TRP A 218 6.10 9.28 18.74
N LEU A 219 7.40 9.27 18.45
CA LEU A 219 8.45 9.59 19.40
C LEU A 219 8.64 11.12 19.47
N LYS A 220 8.37 11.70 20.63
CA LYS A 220 8.56 13.13 20.90
C LYS A 220 9.58 13.35 22.00
N THR A 221 10.39 14.38 21.83
CA THR A 221 11.31 14.86 22.87
C THR A 221 11.28 16.38 22.96
N SER A 222 11.80 16.94 24.04
CA SER A 222 11.85 18.39 24.21
C SER A 222 12.69 19.03 23.08
N PRO A 223 12.36 20.25 22.62
CA PRO A 223 13.14 20.91 21.56
C PRO A 223 14.63 21.04 21.92
N ALA A 224 14.95 21.27 23.20
CA ALA A 224 16.32 21.33 23.70
C ALA A 224 17.05 19.99 23.54
N GLU A 225 16.42 18.87 23.91
CA GLU A 225 17.02 17.54 23.76
C GLU A 225 17.14 17.10 22.31
N HIS A 226 16.16 17.42 21.45
CA HIS A 226 16.27 17.19 20.00
C HIS A 226 17.57 17.77 19.47
N MET A 227 17.81 19.02 19.82
CA MET A 227 18.95 19.80 19.36
C MET A 227 20.27 19.28 19.94
N GLN A 228 20.30 18.95 21.23
CA GLN A 228 21.46 18.34 21.87
C GLN A 228 21.84 17.00 21.22
N ARG A 229 20.85 16.13 20.97
CA ARG A 229 21.07 14.81 20.37
C ARG A 229 21.51 14.90 18.91
N VAL A 230 20.95 15.83 18.13
CA VAL A 230 21.34 16.07 16.74
C VAL A 230 22.77 16.60 16.65
N ARG A 231 23.18 17.52 17.55
CA ARG A 231 24.56 17.98 17.67
C ARG A 231 25.54 16.85 17.97
N ALA A 232 25.20 15.99 18.93
CA ALA A 232 26.04 14.86 19.31
C ALA A 232 26.23 13.85 18.16
N GLN A 233 25.33 13.84 17.18
CA GLN A 233 25.42 13.02 15.96
C GLN A 233 26.23 13.67 14.83
N GLY A 234 26.87 14.81 15.08
CA GLY A 234 27.71 15.52 14.10
C GLY A 234 26.93 16.32 13.05
N ASP A 235 25.59 16.39 13.15
CA ASP A 235 24.77 17.18 12.23
C ASP A 235 24.58 18.60 12.77
N VAL A 236 25.53 19.47 12.45
CA VAL A 236 25.53 20.87 12.86
C VAL A 236 24.73 21.78 11.92
N ARG A 237 24.28 21.28 10.76
CA ARG A 237 23.53 22.03 9.74
C ARG A 237 22.30 22.78 10.27
N PRO A 238 21.49 22.22 11.20
CA PRO A 238 20.34 22.92 11.75
C PRO A 238 20.71 24.15 12.62
N MET A 239 22.00 24.36 12.90
CA MET A 239 22.47 25.26 13.96
C MET A 239 23.65 26.15 13.58
N GLN A 240 24.33 25.86 12.47
CA GLN A 240 25.48 26.64 12.05
C GLN A 240 25.05 28.07 11.73
N GLY A 241 25.62 29.02 12.48
CA GLY A 241 25.48 30.46 12.20
C GLY A 241 24.11 31.07 12.49
N ASN A 242 23.15 30.35 13.08
CA ASN A 242 21.78 30.85 13.24
C ASN A 242 21.31 30.88 14.72
N PRO A 243 21.33 32.06 15.38
CA PRO A 243 20.76 32.27 16.72
C PRO A 243 19.27 31.93 16.81
N ALA A 244 18.54 32.00 15.70
CA ALA A 244 17.11 31.68 15.62
C ALA A 244 16.83 30.19 15.39
N ALA A 245 17.84 29.32 15.28
CA ALA A 245 17.68 27.88 15.05
C ALA A 245 16.70 27.22 16.03
N MET A 246 16.75 27.61 17.31
CA MET A 246 15.82 27.08 18.31
C MET A 246 14.38 27.57 18.10
N ALA A 247 14.19 28.83 17.72
CA ALA A 247 12.87 29.36 17.40
C ALA A 247 12.30 28.69 16.14
N GLN A 248 13.11 28.49 15.11
CA GLN A 248 12.73 27.78 13.88
C GLN A 248 12.37 26.32 14.16
N LEU A 249 13.14 25.61 14.98
CA LEU A 249 12.82 24.23 15.36
C LEU A 249 11.50 24.15 16.15
N LYS A 250 11.25 25.09 17.07
CA LYS A 250 9.97 25.17 17.79
C LYS A 250 8.81 25.39 16.81
N SER A 251 8.92 26.36 15.90
CA SER A 251 7.91 26.64 14.89
C SER A 251 7.65 25.44 13.97
N LEU A 252 8.71 24.75 13.55
CA LEU A 252 8.60 23.53 12.74
C LEU A 252 7.87 22.41 13.49
N LEU A 253 8.19 22.22 14.77
CA LEU A 253 7.52 21.25 15.64
C LEU A 253 6.04 21.58 15.80
N GLU A 254 5.70 22.85 16.05
CA GLU A 254 4.33 23.32 16.17
C GLU A 254 3.55 23.11 14.87
N GLY A 255 4.13 23.46 13.72
CA GLY A 255 3.50 23.26 12.41
C GLY A 255 3.28 21.79 12.04
N ARG A 256 4.18 20.89 12.46
CA ARG A 256 4.08 19.44 12.17
C ARG A 256 3.31 18.65 13.22
N LYS A 257 3.05 19.23 14.40
CA LYS A 257 2.35 18.56 15.51
C LYS A 257 1.02 17.94 15.08
N PRO A 258 0.12 18.62 14.35
CA PRO A 258 -1.16 18.02 13.92
C PRO A 258 -0.98 16.79 13.02
N LEU A 259 0.13 16.71 12.28
CA LEU A 259 0.43 15.58 11.42
C LEU A 259 0.92 14.39 12.25
N TYR A 260 1.84 14.62 13.20
CA TYR A 260 2.32 13.57 14.10
C TYR A 260 1.23 13.06 15.06
N GLU A 261 0.26 13.90 15.44
CA GLU A 261 -0.86 13.51 16.30
C GLU A 261 -1.80 12.47 15.67
N LYS A 262 -1.73 12.26 14.35
CA LYS A 262 -2.43 11.17 13.66
C LYS A 262 -1.87 9.78 14.02
N ALA A 263 -0.72 9.70 14.69
CA ALA A 263 -0.16 8.43 15.14
C ALA A 263 -1.05 7.74 16.17
N GLU A 264 -1.08 6.40 16.12
CA GLU A 264 -1.92 5.59 17.01
C GLU A 264 -1.49 5.67 18.48
N ALA A 265 -0.19 5.86 18.72
CA ALA A 265 0.37 6.07 20.05
C ALA A 265 1.45 7.15 20.07
N GLN A 266 1.72 7.68 21.26
CA GLN A 266 2.77 8.68 21.48
C GLN A 266 3.68 8.24 22.62
N LEU A 267 4.98 8.47 22.47
CA LEU A 267 5.98 8.19 23.49
C LEU A 267 6.86 9.42 23.70
N ASN A 268 6.92 9.90 24.95
CA ASN A 268 7.78 11.02 25.32
C ASN A 268 9.13 10.50 25.83
N THR A 269 10.22 10.85 25.14
CA THR A 269 11.59 10.47 25.52
C THR A 269 12.35 11.56 26.28
N SER A 270 11.68 12.67 26.64
CA SER A 270 12.30 13.80 27.33
C SER A 270 12.64 13.43 28.76
N ASN A 271 13.83 13.81 29.23
CA ASN A 271 14.33 13.52 30.58
C ASN A 271 14.25 12.03 30.98
N ARG A 272 14.24 11.12 29.99
CA ARG A 272 14.19 9.68 30.21
C ARG A 272 15.48 9.02 29.71
N THR A 273 15.90 7.98 30.42
CA THR A 273 16.99 7.12 29.95
C THR A 273 16.51 6.28 28.78
N VAL A 274 17.44 5.89 27.90
CA VAL A 274 17.13 5.02 26.75
C VAL A 274 16.41 3.74 27.20
N ARG A 275 16.84 3.15 28.33
CA ARG A 275 16.23 1.94 28.88
C ARG A 275 14.80 2.17 29.37
N SER A 276 14.53 3.29 30.04
CA SER A 276 13.16 3.64 30.45
C SER A 276 12.26 3.84 29.23
N SER A 277 12.71 4.60 28.23
CA SER A 277 11.95 4.80 27.00
C SER A 277 11.74 3.52 26.21
N LEU A 278 12.69 2.57 26.24
CA LEU A 278 12.49 1.24 25.66
C LEU A 278 11.36 0.49 26.38
N ASN A 279 11.39 0.44 27.72
CA ASN A 279 10.35 -0.24 28.50
C ASN A 279 8.97 0.37 28.23
N ASP A 280 8.87 1.69 28.13
CA ASP A 280 7.62 2.37 27.78
C ASP A 280 7.15 2.00 26.37
N LEU A 281 8.06 1.94 25.40
CA LEU A 281 7.75 1.54 24.03
C LEU A 281 7.21 0.10 23.99
N LEU A 282 7.87 -0.83 24.69
CA LEU A 282 7.43 -2.22 24.78
C LEU A 282 6.07 -2.33 25.48
N ALA A 283 5.83 -1.54 26.53
CA ALA A 283 4.54 -1.48 27.20
C ALA A 283 3.42 -0.94 26.29
N ILE A 284 3.70 0.08 25.47
CA ILE A 284 2.76 0.58 24.45
C ILE A 284 2.44 -0.53 23.44
N VAL A 285 3.47 -1.19 22.90
CA VAL A 285 3.32 -2.28 21.92
C VAL A 285 2.46 -3.41 22.47
N ALA A 286 2.70 -3.83 23.72
CA ALA A 286 1.95 -4.90 24.37
C ALA A 286 0.51 -4.49 24.71
N SER A 287 0.32 -3.34 25.37
CA SER A 287 -1.02 -2.88 25.80
C SER A 287 -1.97 -2.58 24.64
N ARG A 288 -1.43 -2.22 23.48
CA ARG A 288 -2.21 -1.95 22.27
C ARG A 288 -2.36 -3.16 21.35
N GLY A 289 -1.67 -4.26 21.63
CA GLY A 289 -1.67 -5.46 20.81
C GLY A 289 -1.10 -5.25 19.41
N PHE A 290 -0.09 -4.39 19.23
CA PHE A 290 0.46 -4.06 17.89
C PHE A 290 1.11 -5.25 17.18
N LEU A 291 1.45 -6.30 17.93
CA LEU A 291 2.01 -7.53 17.40
C LEU A 291 1.02 -8.67 17.33
N ASP A 292 -0.20 -8.47 17.82
CA ASP A 292 -1.22 -9.50 17.90
C ASP A 292 -1.89 -9.57 16.53
N ARG A 293 -1.58 -10.63 15.78
CA ARG A 293 -2.40 -11.02 14.63
C ARG A 293 -3.61 -11.70 15.22
N GLY A 294 -4.70 -10.95 15.42
CA GLY A 294 -5.89 -11.40 16.14
C GLY A 294 -6.11 -12.90 16.05
N GLU A 295 -5.87 -13.61 17.16
CA GLU A 295 -6.30 -14.99 17.28
C GLU A 295 -7.81 -14.96 17.53
N GLY A 296 -8.57 -15.55 16.59
CA GLY A 296 -9.89 -16.16 16.79
C GLY A 296 -11.00 -15.28 17.32
#